data_AF-A0A811MFF8-F1
#
_entry.id   AF-A0A811MFF8-F1
#
_cell.length_a   1.000
_cell.length_b   1.000
_cell.length_c   1.000
_cell.angle_alpha   90.00
_cell.angle_beta   90.00
_cell.angle_gamma   90.00
#
_symmetry.space_group_name_H-M   'P 1'
#
loop_
_entity.id
_entity.type
_entity.pdbx_description
1 polymer ?
#
loop_
_entity_poly.entity_id
_entity_poly.type
_entity_poly.pdbx_seq_one_letter_code
_entity_poly.pdbx_strand_id
1 'polypeptide(L)'
;MGWAHPAVAMEEVLFLVRGFVDVLVLAGGRTSSGAAATWSADEVKKALRWALFFEGLAIFKDLHDSGQYEDSARELDAALLELTSSAEFPKGLAAVRSEMLSMARVLVMRHFLKAKTMSVENLGALLEAVVEMDIDGICASGAHNACHEYAESILNMMNLSCFAQTMNARDGGLPTSSGEPRAESTGHSRIIVKEFQKTLDSSSCACLAERGLKTLLNSVERNSLDDGSNKPCTPAVPK
;
A
#
# COMPACT_ATOMS: atom_id res chain seq x y z
N MET A 1 16.40 -1.37 -30.64
CA MET A 1 15.71 -1.92 -29.48
C MET A 1 16.56 -1.54 -28.28
N GLY A 2 16.15 -0.49 -27.58
CA GLY A 2 16.70 0.00 -26.31
C GLY A 2 16.02 -0.62 -25.08
N TRP A 3 14.97 -1.42 -25.27
CA TRP A 3 14.50 -2.37 -24.26
C TRP A 3 15.54 -3.46 -24.02
N ALA A 4 15.97 -3.62 -22.78
CA ALA A 4 17.06 -4.53 -22.44
C ALA A 4 16.78 -5.45 -21.24
N HIS A 5 15.53 -5.55 -20.78
CA HIS A 5 15.20 -6.40 -19.63
C HIS A 5 15.62 -7.86 -19.88
N PRO A 6 16.41 -8.49 -19.00
CA PRO A 6 16.97 -9.81 -19.24
C PRO A 6 15.92 -10.94 -19.22
N ALA A 7 14.81 -10.74 -18.50
CA ALA A 7 13.82 -11.80 -18.25
C ALA A 7 12.39 -11.54 -18.77
N VAL A 8 12.07 -10.36 -19.29
CA VAL A 8 10.67 -10.00 -19.64
C VAL A 8 10.65 -9.25 -20.96
N ALA A 9 9.82 -9.71 -21.89
CA ALA A 9 9.66 -9.04 -23.18
C ALA A 9 8.74 -7.81 -23.07
N MET A 10 8.94 -6.81 -23.93
CA MET A 10 8.12 -5.59 -23.93
C MET A 10 6.62 -5.91 -24.10
N GLU A 11 6.30 -6.85 -24.99
CA GLU A 11 4.93 -7.27 -25.28
C GLU A 11 4.24 -7.87 -24.04
N GLU A 12 4.98 -8.61 -23.23
CA GLU A 12 4.50 -9.17 -21.97
C GLU A 12 4.21 -8.07 -20.95
N VAL A 13 5.10 -7.07 -20.84
CA VAL A 13 4.89 -5.91 -19.97
C VAL A 13 3.61 -5.18 -20.37
N LEU A 14 3.41 -4.88 -21.66
CA LEU A 14 2.22 -4.19 -22.13
C LEU A 14 0.93 -5.00 -21.89
N PHE A 15 0.98 -6.33 -22.02
CA PHE A 15 -0.14 -7.20 -21.68
C PHE A 15 -0.48 -7.13 -20.19
N LEU A 16 0.53 -7.18 -19.32
CA LEU A 16 0.34 -7.06 -17.87
C LEU A 16 -0.20 -5.67 -17.49
N VAL A 17 0.26 -4.59 -18.14
CA VAL A 17 -0.24 -3.23 -17.87
C VAL A 17 -1.75 -3.13 -18.15
N ARG A 18 -2.27 -3.79 -19.18
CA ARG A 18 -3.72 -3.84 -19.43
C ARG A 18 -4.47 -4.49 -18.26
N GLY A 19 -4.00 -5.64 -17.78
CA GLY A 19 -4.58 -6.30 -16.62
C GLY A 19 -4.51 -5.45 -15.35
N PHE A 20 -3.42 -4.69 -15.17
CA PHE A 20 -3.26 -3.79 -14.03
C PHE A 20 -4.26 -2.63 -14.07
N VAL A 21 -4.50 -2.09 -15.25
CA VAL A 21 -5.51 -1.06 -15.48
C VAL A 21 -6.90 -1.57 -15.10
N ASP A 22 -7.24 -2.81 -15.46
CA ASP A 22 -8.51 -3.43 -15.04
C ASP A 22 -8.60 -3.56 -13.52
N VAL A 23 -7.50 -3.93 -12.84
CA VAL A 23 -7.43 -3.97 -11.37
C VAL A 23 -7.67 -2.58 -10.76
N LEU A 24 -7.06 -1.52 -11.31
CA LEU A 24 -7.26 -0.15 -10.83
C LEU A 24 -8.71 0.32 -11.01
N VAL A 25 -9.34 -0.03 -12.14
CA VAL A 25 -10.76 0.28 -12.39
C VAL A 25 -11.66 -0.43 -11.37
N LEU A 26 -11.41 -1.72 -11.09
CA LEU A 26 -12.17 -2.49 -10.10
C LEU A 26 -11.95 -1.99 -8.67
N ALA A 27 -10.74 -1.55 -8.34
CA ALA A 27 -10.42 -0.91 -7.05
C ALA A 27 -11.17 0.42 -6.87
N GLY A 28 -11.63 1.05 -7.96
CA GLY A 28 -12.42 2.28 -7.94
C GLY A 28 -13.84 2.15 -7.35
N GLY A 29 -14.25 0.96 -6.91
CA GLY A 29 -15.47 0.79 -6.11
C GLY A 29 -16.70 0.38 -6.87
N ARG A 30 -16.56 0.01 -8.15
CA ARG A 30 -17.68 -0.51 -8.96
C ARG A 30 -17.31 -1.77 -9.72
N THR A 31 -18.27 -2.69 -9.77
CA THR A 31 -18.20 -3.88 -10.63
C THR A 31 -18.51 -3.52 -12.07
N SER A 32 -18.31 -4.45 -13.00
CA SER A 32 -18.70 -4.30 -14.42
C SER A 32 -20.21 -4.04 -14.60
N SER A 33 -21.06 -4.46 -13.66
CA SER A 33 -22.50 -4.16 -13.64
C SER A 33 -22.84 -2.77 -13.10
N GLY A 34 -21.83 -2.00 -12.65
CA GLY A 34 -22.01 -0.68 -12.06
C GLY A 34 -22.47 -0.69 -10.60
N ALA A 35 -22.64 -1.87 -9.99
CA ALA A 35 -22.92 -2.01 -8.56
C ALA A 35 -21.69 -1.61 -7.72
N ALA A 36 -21.91 -1.26 -6.45
CA ALA A 36 -20.79 -1.05 -5.53
C ALA A 36 -20.02 -2.37 -5.37
N ALA A 37 -18.69 -2.30 -5.54
CA ALA A 37 -17.83 -3.46 -5.33
C ALA A 37 -17.61 -3.69 -3.83
N THR A 38 -17.66 -4.95 -3.42
CA THR A 38 -17.20 -5.41 -2.10
C THR A 38 -15.93 -6.22 -2.29
N TRP A 39 -14.87 -5.90 -1.57
CA TRP A 39 -13.58 -6.57 -1.69
C TRP A 39 -13.28 -7.41 -0.45
N SER A 40 -12.72 -8.59 -0.68
CA SER A 40 -12.06 -9.39 0.35
C SER A 40 -10.61 -8.95 0.54
N ALA A 41 -10.03 -9.25 1.71
CA ALA A 41 -8.61 -9.01 1.97
C ALA A 41 -7.72 -9.72 0.92
N ASP A 42 -8.09 -10.93 0.49
CA ASP A 42 -7.35 -11.67 -0.55
C ASP A 42 -7.35 -10.98 -1.92
N GLU A 43 -8.44 -10.34 -2.32
CA GLU A 43 -8.50 -9.57 -3.57
C GLU A 43 -7.64 -8.31 -3.49
N VAL A 44 -7.65 -7.63 -2.34
CA VAL A 44 -6.76 -6.48 -2.10
C VAL A 44 -5.29 -6.93 -2.12
N LYS A 45 -4.95 -8.04 -1.46
CA LYS A 45 -3.58 -8.61 -1.49
C LYS A 45 -3.14 -8.94 -2.91
N LYS A 46 -4.03 -9.50 -3.74
CA LYS A 46 -3.73 -9.76 -5.16
C LYS A 46 -3.44 -8.46 -5.91
N ALA A 47 -4.26 -7.42 -5.73
CA ALA A 47 -4.04 -6.12 -6.35
C ALA A 47 -2.71 -5.48 -5.90
N LEU A 48 -2.39 -5.57 -4.61
CA LEU A 48 -1.12 -5.07 -4.07
C LEU A 48 0.09 -5.88 -4.55
N ARG A 49 -0.04 -7.19 -4.74
CA ARG A 49 1.02 -8.03 -5.34
C ARG A 49 1.26 -7.69 -6.81
N TRP A 50 0.21 -7.39 -7.56
CA TRP A 50 0.33 -6.85 -8.92
C TRP A 50 1.10 -5.52 -8.89
N ALA A 51 0.74 -4.62 -7.97
CA ALA A 51 1.47 -3.37 -7.80
C ALA A 51 2.94 -3.58 -7.39
N LEU A 52 3.23 -4.52 -6.47
CA LEU A 52 4.60 -4.90 -6.11
C LEU A 52 5.38 -5.42 -7.31
N PHE A 53 4.74 -6.21 -8.17
CA PHE A 53 5.34 -6.66 -9.41
C PHE A 53 5.70 -5.46 -10.29
N PHE A 54 4.79 -4.50 -10.52
CA PHE A 54 5.09 -3.32 -11.32
C PHE A 54 6.11 -2.38 -10.69
N GLU A 55 6.13 -2.19 -9.38
CA GLU A 55 7.19 -1.39 -8.75
C GLU A 55 8.54 -2.13 -8.78
N GLY A 56 8.52 -3.46 -8.65
CA GLY A 56 9.68 -4.32 -8.88
C GLY A 56 10.13 -4.37 -10.34
N LEU A 57 9.25 -4.06 -11.29
CA LEU A 57 9.52 -4.01 -12.73
C LEU A 57 9.89 -2.60 -13.20
N ALA A 58 9.33 -1.58 -12.57
CA ALA A 58 9.62 -0.16 -12.77
C ALA A 58 10.97 0.24 -12.14
N ILE A 59 11.55 -0.65 -11.35
CA ILE A 59 12.95 -0.60 -11.01
C ILE A 59 13.52 -1.91 -11.50
N PHE A 60 13.89 -1.91 -12.77
CA PHE A 60 14.97 -2.72 -13.26
C PHE A 60 16.18 -2.54 -12.35
N LYS A 61 16.25 -3.21 -11.21
CA LYS A 61 17.44 -3.20 -10.39
C LYS A 61 18.62 -3.60 -11.28
N ASP A 62 18.39 -4.58 -12.15
CA ASP A 62 19.32 -5.05 -13.16
C ASP A 62 19.61 -4.04 -14.29
N LEU A 63 18.65 -3.24 -14.76
CA LEU A 63 18.93 -2.19 -15.77
C LEU A 63 19.52 -0.92 -15.19
N HIS A 64 19.18 -0.59 -13.95
CA HIS A 64 19.80 0.49 -13.20
C HIS A 64 21.26 0.13 -12.91
N ASP A 65 21.53 -1.09 -12.44
CA ASP A 65 22.87 -1.60 -12.18
C ASP A 65 23.70 -1.75 -13.47
N SER A 66 23.06 -1.96 -14.63
CA SER A 66 23.74 -2.00 -15.94
C SER A 66 23.75 -0.67 -16.71
N GLY A 67 23.16 0.41 -16.16
CA GLY A 67 23.12 1.74 -16.77
C GLY A 67 22.19 1.89 -17.98
N GLN A 68 21.31 0.91 -18.23
CA GLN A 68 20.39 0.87 -19.38
C GLN A 68 18.96 1.31 -19.03
N TYR A 69 18.73 1.68 -17.76
CA TYR A 69 17.43 2.11 -17.24
C TYR A 69 16.80 3.22 -18.07
N GLU A 70 17.52 4.32 -18.33
CA GLU A 70 16.96 5.50 -19.00
C GLU A 70 16.46 5.21 -20.42
N ASP A 71 17.21 4.41 -21.18
CA ASP A 71 16.82 4.06 -22.55
C ASP A 71 15.65 3.08 -22.57
N SER A 72 15.63 2.10 -21.66
CA SER A 72 14.50 1.18 -21.51
C SER A 72 13.23 1.85 -20.96
N ALA A 73 13.36 2.79 -20.03
CA ALA A 73 12.24 3.57 -19.50
C ALA A 73 11.63 4.46 -20.60
N ARG A 74 12.47 5.11 -21.42
CA ARG A 74 12.02 5.91 -22.56
C ARG A 74 11.28 5.07 -23.61
N GLU A 75 11.78 3.87 -23.88
CA GLU A 75 11.13 2.93 -24.82
C GLU A 75 9.81 2.40 -24.26
N LEU A 76 9.77 2.08 -22.96
CA LEU A 76 8.53 1.70 -22.27
C LEU A 76 7.50 2.82 -22.32
N ASP A 77 7.89 4.06 -22.04
CA ASP A 77 6.98 5.21 -22.09
C ASP A 77 6.42 5.45 -23.50
N ALA A 78 7.24 5.25 -24.54
CA ALA A 78 6.77 5.34 -25.93
C ALA A 78 5.74 4.23 -26.24
N ALA A 79 6.03 3.00 -25.84
CA ALA A 79 5.12 1.86 -26.04
C ALA A 79 3.81 2.01 -25.24
N LEU A 80 3.91 2.53 -24.01
CA LEU A 80 2.74 2.86 -23.18
C LEU A 80 1.90 3.95 -23.82
N LEU A 81 2.52 4.98 -24.41
CA LEU A 81 1.79 6.04 -25.11
C LEU A 81 0.99 5.49 -26.31
N GLU A 82 1.57 4.57 -27.08
CA GLU A 82 0.85 3.89 -28.15
C GLU A 82 -0.31 3.05 -27.59
N LEU A 83 -0.06 2.30 -26.51
CA LEU A 83 -1.09 1.50 -25.83
C LEU A 83 -2.27 2.35 -25.34
N THR A 84 -2.00 3.50 -24.71
CA THR A 84 -3.05 4.38 -24.16
C THR A 84 -3.77 5.20 -25.23
N SER A 85 -3.23 5.28 -26.45
CA SER A 85 -3.88 5.96 -27.58
C SER A 85 -5.10 5.20 -28.14
N SER A 86 -5.26 3.93 -27.79
CA SER A 86 -6.41 3.12 -28.19
C SER A 86 -7.72 3.68 -27.64
N ALA A 87 -8.77 3.71 -28.48
CA ALA A 87 -10.11 4.15 -28.08
C ALA A 87 -10.74 3.26 -26.98
N GLU A 88 -10.27 2.02 -26.84
CA GLU A 88 -10.72 1.06 -25.84
C GLU A 88 -10.04 1.24 -24.48
N PHE A 89 -8.99 2.06 -24.40
CA PHE A 89 -8.25 2.26 -23.17
C PHE A 89 -9.00 3.21 -22.21
N PRO A 90 -9.10 2.89 -20.91
CA PRO A 90 -9.77 3.76 -19.95
C PRO A 90 -9.16 5.16 -19.90
N LYS A 91 -9.95 6.18 -20.30
CA LYS A 91 -9.49 7.57 -20.41
C LYS A 91 -8.97 8.15 -19.09
N GLY A 92 -9.46 7.66 -17.95
CA GLY A 92 -8.98 8.05 -16.61
C GLY A 92 -7.54 7.60 -16.31
N LEU A 93 -6.99 6.72 -17.14
CA LEU A 93 -5.63 6.16 -17.02
C LEU A 93 -4.80 6.42 -18.30
N ALA A 94 -5.24 7.35 -19.16
CA ALA A 94 -4.54 7.64 -20.43
C ALA A 94 -3.10 8.18 -20.25
N ALA A 95 -2.73 8.57 -19.03
CA ALA A 95 -1.40 9.07 -18.67
C ALA A 95 -0.47 7.99 -18.06
N VAL A 96 -0.80 6.69 -18.14
CA VAL A 96 0.08 5.61 -17.64
C VAL A 96 1.46 5.71 -18.29
N ARG A 97 2.48 5.78 -17.44
CA ARG A 97 3.91 5.89 -17.76
C ARG A 97 4.73 5.03 -16.80
N SER A 98 6.00 4.80 -17.10
CA SER A 98 6.97 4.13 -16.23
C SER A 98 7.00 4.73 -14.81
N GLU A 99 6.98 6.06 -14.68
CA GLU A 99 6.88 6.78 -13.40
C GLU A 99 5.58 6.45 -12.63
N MET A 100 4.49 6.20 -13.34
CA MET A 100 3.23 5.80 -12.72
C MET A 100 3.32 4.35 -12.21
N LEU A 101 3.93 3.46 -13.00
CA LEU A 101 4.16 2.07 -12.62
C LEU A 101 5.14 1.95 -11.44
N SER A 102 6.11 2.86 -11.30
CA SER A 102 7.01 2.92 -10.15
C SER A 102 6.34 3.34 -8.84
N MET A 103 5.10 3.84 -8.93
CA MET A 103 4.23 4.17 -7.79
C MET A 103 2.98 3.29 -7.74
N ALA A 104 2.99 2.10 -8.35
CA ALA A 104 1.80 1.27 -8.49
C ALA A 104 1.09 0.95 -7.16
N ARG A 105 1.81 0.73 -6.05
CA ARG A 105 1.20 0.47 -4.73
C ARG A 105 0.44 1.69 -4.23
N VAL A 106 1.02 2.88 -4.41
CA VAL A 106 0.37 4.15 -4.08
C VAL A 106 -0.90 4.31 -4.90
N LEU A 107 -0.87 3.96 -6.19
CA LEU A 107 -2.04 4.06 -7.06
C LEU A 107 -3.15 3.10 -6.67
N VAL A 108 -2.83 1.83 -6.42
CA VAL A 108 -3.81 0.83 -5.97
C VAL A 108 -4.46 1.29 -4.67
N MET A 109 -3.66 1.72 -3.68
CA MET A 109 -4.19 2.22 -2.41
C MET A 109 -5.06 3.46 -2.60
N ARG A 110 -4.64 4.42 -3.44
CA ARG A 110 -5.48 5.58 -3.76
C ARG A 110 -6.81 5.19 -4.38
N HIS A 111 -6.86 4.18 -5.24
CA HIS A 111 -8.11 3.77 -5.88
C HIS A 111 -9.07 3.15 -4.87
N PHE A 112 -8.57 2.26 -3.99
CA PHE A 112 -9.38 1.72 -2.89
C PHE A 112 -9.87 2.81 -1.92
N LEU A 113 -9.02 3.80 -1.61
CA LEU A 113 -9.34 4.90 -0.68
C LEU A 113 -10.27 5.97 -1.30
N LYS A 114 -10.16 6.25 -2.61
CA LYS A 114 -10.97 7.26 -3.31
C LYS A 114 -12.33 6.76 -3.75
N ALA A 115 -12.61 5.46 -3.63
CA ALA A 115 -13.90 4.91 -4.01
C ALA A 115 -15.02 5.69 -3.28
N LYS A 116 -15.84 6.42 -4.04
CA LYS A 116 -17.00 7.18 -3.52
C LYS A 116 -17.98 6.29 -2.74
N THR A 117 -17.82 4.98 -2.88
CA THR A 117 -18.58 3.89 -2.27
C THR A 117 -17.80 3.16 -1.17
N MET A 118 -16.72 3.73 -0.63
CA MET A 118 -15.90 3.08 0.39
C MET A 118 -16.74 2.73 1.62
N SER A 119 -17.02 1.43 1.79
CA SER A 119 -17.77 0.89 2.91
C SER A 119 -16.83 0.51 4.06
N VAL A 120 -17.39 0.26 5.24
CA VAL A 120 -16.63 -0.19 6.41
C VAL A 120 -15.98 -1.55 6.15
N GLU A 121 -16.68 -2.43 5.43
CA GLU A 121 -16.19 -3.76 5.05
C GLU A 121 -14.99 -3.66 4.10
N ASN A 122 -15.08 -2.77 3.11
CA ASN A 122 -13.99 -2.52 2.16
C ASN A 122 -12.77 -1.88 2.82
N LEU A 123 -12.99 -0.95 3.75
CA LEU A 123 -11.92 -0.40 4.58
C LEU A 123 -11.27 -1.49 5.43
N GLY A 124 -12.08 -2.35 6.05
CA GLY A 124 -11.63 -3.49 6.84
C GLY A 124 -10.74 -4.43 6.03
N ALA A 125 -11.22 -4.86 4.86
CA ALA A 125 -10.47 -5.71 3.94
C ALA A 125 -9.15 -5.08 3.48
N LEU A 126 -9.13 -3.77 3.22
CA LEU A 126 -7.91 -3.05 2.86
C LEU A 126 -6.89 -3.03 4.00
N LEU A 127 -7.33 -2.71 5.22
CA LEU A 127 -6.47 -2.66 6.39
C LEU A 127 -5.94 -4.06 6.76
N GLU A 128 -6.80 -5.07 6.73
CA GLU A 128 -6.45 -6.47 6.96
C GLU A 128 -5.38 -6.93 5.97
N ALA A 129 -5.61 -6.73 4.66
CA ALA A 129 -4.65 -7.07 3.62
C ALA A 129 -3.28 -6.40 3.81
N VAL A 130 -3.28 -5.11 4.18
CA VAL A 130 -2.05 -4.34 4.39
C VAL A 130 -1.26 -4.84 5.61
N VAL A 131 -1.95 -5.09 6.72
CA VAL A 131 -1.35 -5.63 7.95
C VAL A 131 -0.76 -7.01 7.69
N GLU A 132 -1.54 -7.91 7.07
CA GLU A 132 -1.09 -9.27 6.76
C GLU A 132 0.14 -9.26 5.85
N MET A 133 0.13 -8.46 4.77
CA MET A 133 1.28 -8.39 3.85
C MET A 133 2.54 -7.83 4.51
N ASP A 134 2.41 -6.87 5.43
CA ASP A 134 3.55 -6.33 6.16
C ASP A 134 4.09 -7.32 7.20
N ILE A 135 3.20 -8.02 7.93
CA ILE A 135 3.59 -9.09 8.86
C ILE A 135 4.28 -10.24 8.11
N ASP A 136 3.72 -10.68 6.97
CA ASP A 136 4.33 -11.71 6.13
C ASP A 136 5.74 -11.31 5.69
N GLY A 137 5.93 -10.04 5.31
CA GLY A 137 7.24 -9.48 4.97
C GLY A 137 8.24 -9.51 6.13
N ILE A 138 7.80 -9.18 7.34
CA ILE A 138 8.62 -9.23 8.56
C ILE A 138 8.96 -10.68 8.93
N CYS A 139 7.98 -11.59 8.89
CA CYS A 139 8.19 -13.03 9.12
C CYS A 139 9.21 -13.61 8.15
N ALA A 140 9.12 -13.27 6.86
CA ALA A 140 10.05 -13.73 5.84
C ALA A 140 11.50 -13.25 6.08
N SER A 141 11.69 -12.17 6.84
CA SER A 141 13.01 -11.66 7.23
C SER A 141 13.67 -12.42 8.39
N GLY A 142 12.96 -13.38 9.01
CA GLY A 142 13.47 -14.20 10.12
C GLY A 142 13.14 -13.66 11.52
N ALA A 143 12.30 -12.63 11.62
CA ALA A 143 11.84 -12.07 12.89
C ALA A 143 11.00 -13.07 13.69
N HIS A 144 11.33 -13.25 14.97
CA HIS A 144 10.60 -14.17 15.86
C HIS A 144 9.33 -13.56 16.47
N ASN A 145 9.15 -12.23 16.39
CA ASN A 145 7.99 -11.53 16.96
C ASN A 145 7.46 -10.45 16.00
N ALA A 146 7.09 -10.87 14.78
CA ALA A 146 6.67 -9.98 13.70
C ALA A 146 5.51 -9.04 14.08
N CYS A 147 4.55 -9.52 14.90
CA CYS A 147 3.45 -8.69 15.37
C CYS A 147 3.92 -7.52 16.25
N HIS A 148 4.89 -7.76 17.13
CA HIS A 148 5.45 -6.71 17.99
C HIS A 148 6.27 -5.71 17.19
N GLU A 149 7.14 -6.18 16.30
CA GLU A 149 7.94 -5.32 15.41
C GLU A 149 7.05 -4.48 14.50
N TYR A 150 5.98 -5.08 13.96
CA TYR A 150 4.97 -4.36 13.18
C TYR A 150 4.29 -3.28 14.03
N ALA A 151 3.82 -3.61 15.23
CA ALA A 151 3.17 -2.65 16.12
C ALA A 151 4.10 -1.48 16.50
N GLU A 152 5.34 -1.76 16.87
CA GLU A 152 6.35 -0.73 17.15
C GLU A 152 6.62 0.15 15.92
N SER A 153 6.73 -0.45 14.73
CA SER A 153 6.93 0.29 13.48
C SER A 153 5.78 1.28 13.19
N ILE A 154 4.53 0.85 13.38
CA ILE A 154 3.36 1.73 13.23
C ILE A 154 3.35 2.85 14.27
N LEU A 155 3.61 2.53 15.54
CA LEU A 155 3.66 3.53 16.62
C LEU A 155 4.75 4.57 16.38
N ASN A 156 5.95 4.14 16.00
CA ASN A 156 7.06 5.02 15.65
C ASN A 156 6.69 5.92 14.46
N MET A 157 6.06 5.37 13.43
CA MET A 157 5.61 6.15 12.28
C MET A 157 4.59 7.22 12.65
N MET A 158 3.61 6.89 13.50
CA MET A 158 2.62 7.85 13.99
C MET A 158 3.27 8.96 14.83
N ASN A 159 4.19 8.60 15.73
CA ASN A 159 4.93 9.55 16.55
C ASN A 159 5.76 10.53 15.70
N LEU A 160 6.47 10.04 14.66
CA LEU A 160 7.19 10.92 13.74
C LEU A 160 6.24 11.87 12.98
N SER A 161 5.04 11.42 12.60
CA SER A 161 4.06 12.27 11.91
C SER A 161 3.44 13.34 12.82
N CYS A 162 3.18 13.03 14.10
CA CYS A 162 2.76 14.00 15.11
C CYS A 162 3.85 15.04 15.40
N PHE A 163 5.12 14.62 15.48
CA PHE A 163 6.25 15.53 15.68
C PHE A 163 6.44 16.49 14.48
N ALA A 164 6.27 16.01 13.25
CA ALA A 164 6.35 16.87 12.07
C ALA A 164 5.22 17.93 12.02
N GLN A 165 4.01 17.59 12.45
CA GLN A 165 2.89 18.56 12.51
C GLN A 165 3.10 19.65 13.57
N THR A 166 3.78 19.35 14.67
CA THR A 166 4.04 20.33 15.75
C THR A 166 5.17 21.30 15.42
N MET A 167 6.18 20.90 14.63
CA MET A 167 7.22 21.82 14.13
C MET A 167 6.71 22.74 13.02
N ASN A 168 5.87 22.27 12.11
CA ASN A 168 5.39 23.10 10.98
C ASN A 168 4.40 24.21 11.42
N ALA A 169 3.93 24.20 12.67
CA ALA A 169 3.17 25.30 13.26
C ALA A 169 4.06 26.39 13.90
N ARG A 170 5.37 26.14 14.02
CA ARG A 170 6.36 27.07 14.56
C ARG A 170 7.67 26.90 13.80
N ASP A 171 7.77 27.55 12.64
CA ASP A 171 8.91 28.39 12.26
C ASP A 171 8.92 28.59 10.73
N GLY A 172 8.93 29.86 10.32
CA GLY A 172 9.12 30.25 8.92
C GLY A 172 10.62 30.23 8.62
N GLY A 173 11.17 29.05 8.38
CA GLY A 173 12.60 28.89 8.10
C GLY A 173 12.86 27.66 7.26
N LEU A 174 13.15 27.87 5.97
CA LEU A 174 13.57 26.87 5.00
C LEU A 174 14.84 26.14 5.47
N PRO A 175 14.89 24.80 5.46
CA PRO A 175 16.14 24.07 5.34
C PRO A 175 16.23 23.43 3.95
N THR A 176 17.16 23.95 3.17
CA THR A 176 17.71 23.31 1.98
C THR A 176 18.48 22.07 2.43
N SER A 177 17.95 20.87 2.17
CA SER A 177 18.70 19.63 2.28
C SER A 177 18.27 18.69 1.16
N SER A 178 19.06 18.71 0.10
CA SER A 178 19.00 17.79 -1.03
C SER A 178 19.45 16.41 -0.57
N GLY A 179 18.49 15.51 -0.42
CA GLY A 179 18.72 14.11 -0.16
C GLY A 179 17.38 13.42 -0.16
N GLU A 180 16.88 13.06 -1.34
CA GLU A 180 15.76 12.13 -1.44
C GLU A 180 16.16 10.87 -0.66
N PRO A 181 15.42 10.49 0.39
CA PRO A 181 15.68 9.23 1.05
C PRO A 181 15.30 8.15 0.05
N ARG A 182 16.35 7.51 -0.47
CA ARG A 182 16.36 6.19 -1.13
C ARG A 182 15.13 5.40 -0.67
N ALA A 183 14.37 4.85 -1.63
CA ALA A 183 13.21 4.01 -1.36
C ALA A 183 13.62 2.74 -0.57
N GLU A 184 13.89 2.89 0.72
CA GLU A 184 13.73 1.84 1.71
C GLU A 184 12.32 1.31 1.48
N SER A 185 12.24 -0.01 1.29
CA SER A 185 11.01 -0.78 1.12
C SER A 185 9.94 -0.23 2.05
N THR A 186 9.15 0.70 1.52
CA THR A 186 8.16 1.42 2.31
C THR A 186 7.03 0.42 2.46
N GLY A 187 6.91 -0.13 3.68
CA GLY A 187 5.86 -1.09 4.03
C GLY A 187 4.49 -0.54 3.62
N HIS A 188 3.56 -1.44 3.29
CA HIS A 188 2.24 -1.10 2.77
C HIS A 188 1.51 -0.15 3.73
N SER A 189 1.67 -0.36 5.03
CA SER A 189 1.11 0.48 6.09
C SER A 189 1.67 1.90 6.08
N ARG A 190 2.93 2.08 5.69
CA ARG A 190 3.50 3.43 5.56
C ARG A 190 2.90 4.19 4.38
N ILE A 191 2.58 3.48 3.30
CA ILE A 191 1.90 4.08 2.15
C ILE A 191 0.46 4.45 2.55
N ILE A 192 -0.28 3.53 3.17
CA ILE A 192 -1.68 3.79 3.53
C ILE A 192 -1.80 4.92 4.56
N VAL A 193 -0.92 4.99 5.56
CA VAL A 193 -0.91 6.09 6.55
C VAL A 193 -0.66 7.43 5.87
N LYS A 194 0.31 7.52 4.94
CA LYS A 194 0.58 8.74 4.18
C LYS A 194 -0.59 9.14 3.29
N GLU A 195 -1.20 8.18 2.60
CA GLU A 195 -2.34 8.46 1.70
C GLU A 195 -3.61 8.79 2.47
N PHE A 196 -3.83 8.20 3.65
CA PHE A 196 -4.80 8.69 4.61
C PHE A 196 -4.49 10.14 4.94
N GLN A 197 -3.33 10.47 5.50
CA GLN A 197 -2.98 11.85 5.88
C GLN A 197 -3.25 12.89 4.77
N LYS A 198 -2.90 12.59 3.51
CA LYS A 198 -3.20 13.47 2.36
C LYS A 198 -4.69 13.59 2.03
N THR A 199 -5.46 12.53 2.28
CA THR A 199 -6.92 12.52 2.09
C THR A 199 -7.66 13.13 3.31
N LEU A 200 -7.00 13.14 4.48
CA LEU A 200 -7.51 13.64 5.76
C LEU A 200 -7.51 15.17 5.90
N ASP A 201 -6.91 15.91 4.96
CA ASP A 201 -7.18 17.35 4.78
C ASP A 201 -8.67 17.63 4.48
N SER A 202 -9.46 16.57 4.22
CA SER A 202 -10.92 16.54 4.39
C SER A 202 -11.28 15.99 5.79
N SER A 203 -11.65 16.89 6.70
CA SER A 203 -11.83 16.72 8.17
C SER A 203 -12.73 15.57 8.68
N SER A 204 -13.37 14.78 7.82
CA SER A 204 -14.33 13.74 8.21
C SER A 204 -13.70 12.36 8.49
N CYS A 205 -12.59 12.00 7.84
CA CYS A 205 -12.08 10.63 7.88
C CYS A 205 -11.06 10.39 9.02
N ALA A 206 -10.43 11.45 9.53
CA ALA A 206 -9.33 11.36 10.50
C ALA A 206 -9.86 10.91 11.86
N CYS A 207 -10.97 11.51 12.28
CA CYS A 207 -11.64 11.19 13.53
C CYS A 207 -12.19 9.76 13.55
N LEU A 208 -12.56 9.20 12.39
CA LEU A 208 -13.05 7.82 12.28
C LEU A 208 -11.91 6.81 12.35
N ALA A 209 -10.81 7.06 11.63
CA ALA A 209 -9.61 6.21 11.70
C ALA A 209 -8.99 6.24 13.11
N GLU A 210 -8.88 7.42 13.73
CA GLU A 210 -8.38 7.58 15.10
C GLU A 210 -9.27 6.83 16.10
N ARG A 211 -10.61 6.95 15.99
CA ARG A 211 -11.54 6.25 16.87
C ARG A 211 -11.53 4.73 16.67
N GLY A 212 -11.36 4.27 15.43
CA GLY A 212 -11.23 2.85 15.10
C GLY A 212 -9.95 2.25 15.66
N LEU A 213 -8.81 2.91 15.44
CA LEU A 213 -7.50 2.48 15.94
C LEU A 213 -7.43 2.52 17.47
N LYS A 214 -8.01 3.54 18.11
CA LYS A 214 -8.13 3.61 19.56
C LYS A 214 -8.95 2.44 20.13
N THR A 215 -10.02 2.06 19.43
CA THR A 215 -10.82 0.87 19.81
C THR A 215 -10.01 -0.41 19.70
N LEU A 216 -9.23 -0.58 18.62
CA LEU A 216 -8.35 -1.73 18.41
C LEU A 216 -7.26 -1.81 19.49
N LEU A 217 -6.57 -0.70 19.76
CA LEU A 217 -5.53 -0.64 20.81
C LEU A 217 -6.11 -1.04 22.18
N ASN A 218 -7.26 -0.48 22.56
CA ASN A 218 -7.94 -0.84 23.81
C ASN A 218 -8.39 -2.31 23.86
N SER A 219 -8.67 -2.93 22.71
CA SER A 219 -9.02 -4.35 22.65
C SER A 219 -7.80 -5.25 22.83
N VAL A 220 -6.66 -4.86 22.24
CA VAL A 220 -5.38 -5.58 22.39
C VAL A 220 -4.88 -5.47 23.82
N GLU A 221 -4.95 -4.29 24.43
CA GLU A 221 -4.60 -4.11 25.85
C GLU A 221 -5.46 -4.96 26.78
N ARG A 222 -6.79 -5.02 26.55
CA ARG A 222 -7.68 -5.90 27.32
C ARG A 222 -7.32 -7.38 27.20
N ASN A 223 -7.00 -7.84 26.00
CA ASN A 223 -6.61 -9.24 25.77
C ASN A 223 -5.25 -9.58 26.40
N SER A 224 -4.34 -8.61 26.50
CA SER A 224 -3.04 -8.80 27.18
C SER A 224 -3.14 -8.88 28.71
N LEU A 225 -4.20 -8.30 29.29
CA LEU A 225 -4.45 -8.29 30.73
C LEU A 225 -5.21 -9.52 31.23
N ASP A 226 -5.96 -10.20 30.36
CA ASP A 226 -6.80 -11.35 30.74
C ASP A 226 -6.01 -12.67 30.85
N ASP A 227 -4.79 -12.71 30.32
CA ASP A 227 -3.86 -13.87 30.43
C ASP A 227 -3.22 -14.00 31.83
N GLY A 228 -3.54 -13.08 32.75
CA GLY A 228 -3.04 -13.08 34.14
C GLY A 228 -3.91 -13.81 35.17
N SER A 229 -5.12 -14.28 34.81
CA SER A 229 -6.03 -14.92 35.78
C SER A 229 -5.83 -16.44 35.89
N ASN A 230 -4.68 -16.84 36.45
CA ASN A 230 -4.49 -18.19 36.97
C ASN A 230 -5.56 -18.50 38.04
N LYS A 231 -6.62 -19.24 37.65
CA LYS A 231 -7.53 -19.88 38.62
C LYS A 231 -6.87 -21.13 39.19
N PRO A 232 -6.78 -21.31 40.51
CA PRO A 232 -6.30 -22.56 41.09
C PRO A 232 -7.34 -23.66 40.87
N CYS A 233 -6.94 -24.78 40.27
CA CYS A 233 -7.73 -26.01 40.23
C CYS A 233 -7.93 -26.55 41.65
N THR A 234 -9.17 -26.57 42.14
CA THR A 234 -9.55 -27.27 43.38
C THR A 234 -9.64 -28.78 43.11
N PRO A 235 -9.04 -29.66 43.94
CA PRO A 235 -9.16 -31.10 43.74
C PRO A 235 -10.50 -31.63 44.27
N ALA A 236 -11.14 -32.50 43.48
CA ALA A 236 -12.34 -33.21 43.88
C ALA A 236 -12.01 -34.32 44.87
N VAL A 237 -12.67 -34.32 46.04
CA VAL A 237 -12.65 -35.42 47.01
C VAL A 237 -13.80 -36.39 46.69
N PRO A 238 -13.57 -37.70 46.53
CA PRO A 238 -14.63 -38.65 46.27
C PRO A 238 -15.32 -39.09 47.57
N LYS A 239 -16.62 -39.41 47.47
CA LYS A 239 -17.38 -40.22 48.44
C LYS A 239 -17.40 -41.66 47.98
#